data_AF-A0A6V8PD03-F1
#
_entry.id   AF-A0A6V8PD03-F1
#
_cell.length_a   1.000
_cell.length_b   1.000
_cell.length_c   1.000
_cell.angle_alpha   90.00
_cell.angle_beta   90.00
_cell.angle_gamma   90.00
#
_symmetry.space_group_name_H-M   'P 1'
#
loop_
_entity.id
_entity.type
_entity.pdbx_description
1 polymer ?
#
loop_
_entity_poly.entity_id
_entity_poly.type
_entity_poly.pdbx_seq_one_letter_code
_entity_poly.pdbx_strand_id
1 'polypeptide(L)'
;GGGLNLWGIRGSAGEIGLKASGAEEYFGLIYIGDTSTFKKLVEEDDSGITLEEDAVTGSLFDGISEPDTSIDVLIGAKKFMEGWNSWRVSNMGLLNIGRKEGSEIIQLFGRGVRLRGKGFSLKRSSALDGKHPDHRGLLETLNIFAVRANYMSQFREYLEKEGVEIEGYVELPLFIWANEKFLNKGLVVPRVPEDRNFEAESDILLEPETRVHVHVDMSMKVQAIESGSEGVTVVDVRAGRERPILDESLELVDWEKAYLDLLEYKERKGLI
;
A
#
# COMPACT_ATOMS: atom_id res chain seq x y z
N GLY A 1 -37.13 12.92 2.03
CA GLY A 1 -36.28 12.14 1.11
C GLY A 1 -34.93 11.95 1.76
N GLY A 2 -34.28 10.81 1.56
CA GLY A 2 -32.91 10.61 2.04
C GLY A 2 -31.92 11.36 1.15
N GLY A 3 -30.93 12.00 1.76
CA GLY A 3 -29.87 12.74 1.06
C GLY A 3 -28.65 12.87 1.96
N LEU A 4 -27.51 13.18 1.34
CA LEU A 4 -26.25 13.44 2.04
C LEU A 4 -25.96 14.94 2.00
N ASN A 5 -25.74 15.52 3.18
CA ASN A 5 -25.34 16.91 3.34
C ASN A 5 -23.88 16.95 3.83
N LEU A 6 -23.10 17.82 3.23
CA LEU A 6 -21.73 18.14 3.59
C LEU A 6 -21.71 19.51 4.27
N TRP A 7 -21.11 19.59 5.45
CA TRP A 7 -21.05 20.80 6.25
C TRP A 7 -19.60 21.23 6.47
N GLY A 8 -19.20 22.35 5.88
CA GLY A 8 -17.88 22.93 6.15
C GLY A 8 -17.79 23.47 7.57
N ILE A 9 -16.89 22.93 8.39
CA ILE A 9 -16.73 23.35 9.79
C ILE A 9 -15.82 24.59 9.83
N ARG A 10 -16.39 25.79 10.05
CA ARG A 10 -15.58 27.03 10.03
C ARG A 10 -14.56 27.11 11.16
N GLY A 11 -14.90 26.53 12.31
CA GLY A 11 -14.03 26.51 13.49
C GLY A 11 -12.80 25.63 13.34
N SER A 12 -12.74 24.75 12.33
CA SER A 12 -11.63 23.83 12.13
C SER A 12 -11.23 23.69 10.66
N ALA A 13 -10.04 24.18 10.34
CA ALA A 13 -9.55 24.19 8.96
C ALA A 13 -9.25 22.77 8.44
N GLY A 14 -9.96 22.41 7.39
CA GLY A 14 -9.79 21.12 6.70
C GLY A 14 -10.91 20.11 6.97
N GLU A 15 -11.84 20.43 7.87
CA GLU A 15 -12.91 19.52 8.28
C GLU A 15 -14.22 19.81 7.54
N ILE A 16 -14.87 18.73 7.10
CA ILE A 16 -16.21 18.75 6.53
C ILE A 16 -17.01 17.62 7.18
N GLY A 17 -18.09 17.98 7.89
CA GLY A 17 -18.99 17.02 8.51
C GLY A 17 -19.92 16.36 7.49
N LEU A 18 -20.20 15.07 7.68
CA LEU A 18 -21.18 14.30 6.93
C LEU A 18 -22.46 14.16 7.74
N LYS A 19 -23.58 14.55 7.13
CA LYS A 19 -24.89 14.51 7.78
C LYS A 19 -25.95 13.93 6.85
N ALA A 20 -26.79 13.04 7.36
CA ALA A 20 -27.98 12.64 6.62
C ALA A 20 -28.99 13.80 6.60
N SER A 21 -29.72 13.99 5.51
CA SER A 21 -30.72 15.06 5.43
C SER A 21 -31.76 14.92 6.55
N GLY A 22 -31.90 15.96 7.38
CA GLY A 22 -32.81 16.00 8.52
C GLY A 22 -32.27 15.37 9.82
N ALA A 23 -31.06 14.82 9.82
CA ALA A 23 -30.40 14.40 11.06
C ALA A 23 -29.89 15.63 11.83
N GLU A 24 -29.76 15.50 13.15
CA GLU A 24 -29.18 16.54 14.02
C GLU A 24 -27.67 16.38 14.18
N GLU A 25 -27.18 15.14 14.21
CA GLU A 25 -25.78 14.81 14.45
C GLU A 25 -25.03 14.45 13.17
N TYR A 26 -23.71 14.67 13.20
CA TYR A 26 -22.79 14.22 12.16
C TYR A 26 -22.47 12.74 12.36
N PHE A 27 -22.52 11.95 11.28
CA PHE A 27 -22.13 10.54 11.33
C PHE A 27 -20.73 10.28 10.77
N GLY A 28 -20.15 11.28 10.09
CA GLY A 28 -18.86 11.15 9.46
C GLY A 28 -18.13 12.47 9.33
N LEU A 29 -16.85 12.37 9.02
CA LEU A 29 -15.92 13.48 8.92
C LEU A 29 -15.02 13.27 7.71
N ILE A 30 -14.94 14.27 6.84
CA ILE A 30 -13.88 14.38 5.83
C ILE A 30 -12.82 15.34 6.39
N TYR A 31 -11.58 14.88 6.49
CA TYR A 31 -10.44 15.68 6.94
C TYR A 31 -9.34 15.75 5.89
N ILE A 32 -9.30 16.88 5.17
CA ILE A 32 -8.43 17.10 4.00
C ILE A 32 -7.73 18.47 4.06
N GLY A 33 -6.66 18.62 3.28
CA GLY A 33 -5.89 19.88 3.23
C GLY A 33 -6.61 20.99 2.47
N ASP A 34 -7.19 20.68 1.31
CA ASP A 34 -7.84 21.65 0.43
C ASP A 34 -9.35 21.39 0.34
N THR A 35 -10.10 21.92 1.30
CA THR A 35 -11.57 21.84 1.30
C THR A 35 -12.19 22.71 0.21
N SER A 36 -11.49 23.76 -0.25
CA SER A 36 -12.02 24.71 -1.22
C SER A 36 -12.18 24.09 -2.60
N THR A 37 -11.15 23.37 -3.07
CA THR A 37 -11.20 22.64 -4.34
C THR A 37 -12.19 21.49 -4.27
N PHE A 38 -12.25 20.77 -3.14
CA PHE A 38 -13.22 19.69 -2.94
C PHE A 38 -14.67 20.18 -3.01
N LYS A 39 -15.00 21.32 -2.36
CA LYS A 39 -16.35 21.90 -2.41
C LYS A 39 -16.77 22.25 -3.84
N LYS A 40 -15.87 22.85 -4.63
CA LYS A 40 -16.15 23.15 -6.06
C LYS A 40 -16.46 21.88 -6.86
N LEU A 41 -15.71 20.80 -6.63
CA LEU A 41 -15.97 19.52 -7.31
C LEU A 41 -17.33 18.94 -6.95
N VAL A 42 -17.78 19.11 -5.70
CA VAL A 42 -19.11 18.67 -5.26
C VAL A 42 -20.20 19.56 -5.87
N GLU A 43 -19.98 20.88 -5.97
CA GLU A 43 -20.94 21.81 -6.60
C GLU A 43 -21.10 21.55 -8.11
N GLU A 44 -20.05 21.10 -8.78
CA GLU A 44 -20.06 20.73 -10.21
C GLU A 44 -20.69 19.35 -10.47
N ASP A 45 -20.89 18.54 -9.43
CA ASP A 45 -21.40 17.17 -9.51
C ASP A 45 -22.93 17.11 -9.40
N ASP A 46 -23.55 16.14 -10.07
CA ASP A 46 -25.01 15.97 -10.14
C ASP A 46 -25.56 14.90 -9.18
N SER A 47 -24.74 14.41 -8.24
CA SER A 47 -25.13 13.39 -7.25
C SER A 47 -26.17 13.84 -6.21
N GLY A 48 -26.55 15.12 -6.19
CA GLY A 48 -27.57 15.65 -5.27
C GLY A 48 -27.06 15.87 -3.84
N ILE A 49 -25.74 15.97 -3.66
CA ILE A 49 -25.12 16.31 -2.36
C ILE A 49 -25.33 17.81 -2.08
N THR A 50 -25.81 18.13 -0.89
CA THR A 50 -25.99 19.54 -0.47
C THR A 50 -24.79 20.02 0.32
N LEU A 51 -24.29 21.22 0.02
CA LEU A 51 -23.19 21.86 0.74
C LEU A 51 -23.68 23.01 1.62
N GLU A 52 -23.30 22.97 2.89
CA GLU A 52 -23.64 23.96 3.91
C GLU A 52 -22.41 24.31 4.77
N GLU A 53 -22.55 25.30 5.65
CA GLU A 53 -21.48 25.79 6.53
C GLU A 53 -21.94 25.73 7.99
N ASP A 54 -21.11 25.16 8.86
CA ASP A 54 -21.32 25.15 10.30
C ASP A 54 -20.34 26.13 10.95
N ALA A 55 -20.90 27.18 11.56
CA ALA A 55 -20.14 28.21 12.27
C ALA A 55 -20.12 27.99 13.79
N VAL A 56 -20.86 27.03 14.31
CA VAL A 56 -21.09 26.81 15.75
C VAL A 56 -20.23 25.66 16.25
N THR A 57 -20.20 24.55 15.50
CA THR A 57 -19.49 23.34 15.90
C THR A 57 -17.97 23.53 15.85
N GLY A 58 -17.29 23.03 16.88
CA GLY A 58 -15.83 22.97 16.94
C GLY A 58 -15.24 21.84 16.08
N SER A 59 -13.97 21.48 16.31
CA SER A 59 -13.36 20.33 15.63
C SER A 59 -14.12 19.03 15.97
N LEU A 60 -14.57 18.33 14.93
CA LEU A 60 -15.12 16.98 15.03
C LEU A 60 -13.99 15.95 15.20
N PHE A 61 -12.80 16.26 14.67
CA PHE A 61 -11.63 15.39 14.76
C PHE A 61 -11.15 15.24 16.21
N ASP A 62 -11.14 16.33 16.99
CA ASP A 62 -10.69 16.31 18.38
C ASP A 62 -11.53 15.35 19.26
N GLY A 63 -12.83 15.23 18.97
CA GLY A 63 -13.76 14.37 19.70
C GLY A 63 -13.91 12.94 19.14
N ILE A 64 -13.20 12.56 18.07
CA ILE A 64 -13.45 11.29 17.35
C ILE A 64 -13.11 10.03 18.16
N SER A 65 -12.26 10.19 19.17
CA SER A 65 -11.85 9.12 20.07
C SER A 65 -12.74 8.99 21.31
N GLU A 66 -13.63 9.97 21.55
CA GLU A 66 -14.53 9.93 22.69
C GLU A 66 -15.56 8.81 22.56
N PRO A 67 -15.93 8.12 23.66
CA PRO A 67 -16.86 6.99 23.60
C PRO A 67 -18.27 7.33 23.11
N ASP A 68 -18.69 8.57 23.27
CA ASP A 68 -20.02 9.12 22.98
C ASP A 68 -20.08 9.90 21.65
N THR A 69 -19.00 9.89 20.87
CA THR A 69 -18.99 10.50 19.55
C THR A 69 -19.93 9.78 18.58
N SER A 70 -20.68 10.54 17.78
CA SER A 70 -21.52 10.04 16.70
C SER A 70 -20.76 9.83 15.39
N ILE A 71 -19.46 10.18 15.35
CA ILE A 71 -18.63 10.00 14.16
C ILE A 71 -18.20 8.53 14.03
N ASP A 72 -18.72 7.86 13.00
CA ASP A 72 -18.42 6.46 12.67
C ASP A 72 -17.56 6.33 11.40
N VAL A 73 -17.57 7.35 10.55
CA VAL A 73 -16.81 7.36 9.28
C VAL A 73 -15.81 8.50 9.26
N LEU A 74 -14.52 8.18 9.15
CA LEU A 74 -13.47 9.15 8.87
C LEU A 74 -12.91 8.91 7.46
N ILE A 75 -12.99 9.94 6.62
CA ILE A 75 -12.36 9.98 5.31
C ILE A 75 -11.29 11.05 5.39
N GLY A 76 -10.07 10.76 4.98
CA GLY A 76 -9.06 11.81 4.99
C GLY A 76 -7.88 11.54 4.09
N ALA A 77 -6.99 12.53 4.06
CA ALA A 77 -5.70 12.46 3.39
C ALA A 77 -4.56 12.38 4.42
N LYS A 78 -3.30 12.50 3.99
CA LYS A 78 -2.10 12.39 4.85
C LYS A 78 -2.19 13.10 6.22
N LYS A 79 -2.90 14.24 6.30
CA LYS A 79 -3.08 15.06 7.50
C LYS A 79 -3.65 14.30 8.73
N PHE A 80 -4.47 13.26 8.55
CA PHE A 80 -4.97 12.49 9.71
C PHE A 80 -3.98 11.43 10.20
N MET A 81 -3.02 11.00 9.38
CA MET A 81 -2.11 9.89 9.72
C MET A 81 -1.19 10.24 10.90
N GLU A 82 -0.83 11.51 11.08
CA GLU A 82 0.12 11.92 12.12
C GLU A 82 -0.55 12.05 13.51
N GLY A 83 -1.82 12.46 13.58
CA GLY A 83 -2.52 12.75 14.85
C GLY A 83 -3.52 11.69 15.32
N TRP A 84 -3.83 10.67 14.52
CA TRP A 84 -4.87 9.71 14.84
C TRP A 84 -4.40 8.59 15.80
N ASN A 85 -5.11 8.40 16.91
CA ASN A 85 -4.97 7.29 17.85
C ASN A 85 -6.36 6.92 18.40
N SER A 86 -7.03 5.95 17.78
CA SER A 86 -8.37 5.50 18.21
C SER A 86 -8.45 3.99 18.29
N TRP A 87 -9.12 3.52 19.35
CA TRP A 87 -9.45 2.12 19.59
C TRP A 87 -10.78 1.71 18.93
N ARG A 88 -11.49 2.65 18.28
CA ARG A 88 -12.84 2.45 17.73
C ARG A 88 -12.83 1.90 16.30
N VAL A 89 -11.66 1.83 15.65
CA VAL A 89 -11.59 1.44 14.24
C VAL A 89 -11.65 -0.07 14.07
N SER A 90 -12.68 -0.51 13.35
CA SER A 90 -12.91 -1.90 12.94
C SER A 90 -12.68 -2.12 11.44
N ASN A 91 -12.66 -1.04 10.64
CA ASN A 91 -12.52 -1.11 9.19
C ASN A 91 -11.59 0.01 8.69
N MET A 92 -10.62 -0.33 7.85
CA MET A 92 -9.66 0.60 7.28
C MET A 92 -9.56 0.44 5.76
N GLY A 93 -9.84 1.53 5.05
CA GLY A 93 -9.81 1.59 3.59
C GLY A 93 -8.66 2.41 3.05
N LEU A 94 -7.85 1.80 2.19
CA LEU A 94 -6.70 2.44 1.56
C LEU A 94 -6.97 2.67 0.07
N LEU A 95 -7.29 3.92 -0.28
CA LEU A 95 -7.58 4.35 -1.65
C LEU A 95 -6.46 5.26 -2.15
N ASN A 96 -5.82 4.89 -3.27
CA ASN A 96 -4.83 5.73 -3.98
C ASN A 96 -3.67 6.31 -3.13
N ILE A 97 -3.26 5.62 -2.07
CA ILE A 97 -2.09 5.98 -1.28
C ILE A 97 -0.81 5.84 -2.14
N GLY A 98 0.22 6.68 -1.95
CA GLY A 98 1.45 6.67 -2.75
C GLY A 98 2.48 5.62 -2.32
N ARG A 99 3.35 5.16 -3.25
CA ARG A 99 4.40 4.14 -2.98
C ARG A 99 5.41 4.56 -1.89
N LYS A 100 5.61 5.86 -1.65
CA LYS A 100 6.55 6.39 -0.65
C LYS A 100 6.00 6.37 0.78
N GLU A 101 4.72 6.07 0.96
CA GLU A 101 4.03 6.19 2.25
C GLU A 101 4.06 4.88 3.06
N GLY A 102 4.71 3.82 2.56
CA GLY A 102 4.70 2.49 3.18
C GLY A 102 5.04 2.48 4.67
N SER A 103 5.99 3.29 5.13
CA SER A 103 6.33 3.39 6.56
C SER A 103 5.25 4.09 7.40
N GLU A 104 4.58 5.12 6.86
CA GLU A 104 3.51 5.85 7.55
C GLU A 104 2.24 4.98 7.67
N ILE A 105 1.94 4.20 6.63
CA ILE A 105 0.82 3.25 6.63
C ILE A 105 1.08 2.14 7.66
N ILE A 106 2.30 1.61 7.76
CA ILE A 106 2.70 0.63 8.78
C ILE A 106 2.47 1.19 10.20
N GLN A 107 2.84 2.45 10.45
CA GLN A 107 2.58 3.11 11.74
C GLN A 107 1.08 3.31 12.04
N LEU A 108 0.27 3.52 11.00
CA LEU A 108 -1.18 3.56 11.10
C LEU A 108 -1.76 2.22 11.54
N PHE A 109 -1.28 1.12 10.96
CA PHE A 109 -1.72 -0.22 11.34
C PHE A 109 -1.33 -0.58 12.77
N GLY A 110 -0.10 -0.24 13.19
CA GLY A 110 0.32 -0.43 14.58
C GLY A 110 -0.54 0.32 15.61
N ARG A 111 -1.30 1.34 15.17
CA ARG A 111 -2.30 2.04 15.98
C ARG A 111 -3.71 1.43 15.84
N GLY A 112 -4.11 1.06 14.63
CA GLY A 112 -5.42 0.45 14.34
C GLY A 112 -5.59 -0.99 14.83
N VAL A 113 -4.51 -1.76 14.96
CA VAL A 113 -4.52 -3.15 15.44
C VAL A 113 -4.65 -3.23 16.97
N ARG A 114 -4.48 -2.10 17.68
CA ARG A 114 -4.48 -2.10 19.14
C ARG A 114 -5.90 -2.31 19.65
N LEU A 115 -6.03 -3.23 20.61
CA LEU A 115 -7.29 -3.54 21.27
C LEU A 115 -7.26 -3.02 22.70
N ARG A 116 -8.27 -2.23 23.10
CA ARG A 116 -8.36 -1.67 24.47
C ARG A 116 -8.49 -2.79 25.51
N GLY A 117 -9.25 -3.83 25.18
CA GLY A 117 -9.55 -4.96 26.06
C GLY A 117 -10.45 -4.58 27.25
N LYS A 118 -11.11 -5.58 27.84
CA LYS A 118 -11.95 -5.36 29.03
C LYS A 118 -11.08 -4.86 30.18
N GLY A 119 -11.43 -3.72 30.79
CA GLY A 119 -10.69 -3.15 31.90
C GLY A 119 -9.23 -2.79 31.56
N PHE A 120 -8.95 -2.39 30.31
CA PHE A 120 -7.59 -2.11 29.83
C PHE A 120 -6.63 -3.30 29.86
N SER A 121 -7.17 -4.53 29.79
CA SER A 121 -6.37 -5.75 29.76
C SER A 121 -5.54 -5.95 28.49
N LEU A 122 -5.82 -5.19 27.42
CA LEU A 122 -5.22 -5.36 26.08
C LEU A 122 -5.41 -6.76 25.49
N LYS A 123 -6.37 -7.53 26.01
CA LYS A 123 -6.68 -8.90 25.59
C LYS A 123 -8.02 -8.96 24.87
N ARG A 124 -8.07 -9.81 23.86
CA ARG A 124 -9.31 -10.20 23.16
C ARG A 124 -10.20 -11.03 24.08
N SER A 125 -11.50 -11.04 23.78
CA SER A 125 -12.48 -11.86 24.49
C SER A 125 -12.11 -13.35 24.51
N SER A 126 -11.51 -13.88 23.45
CA SER A 126 -11.05 -15.27 23.36
C SER A 126 -9.93 -15.63 24.35
N ALA A 127 -9.16 -14.65 24.81
CA ALA A 127 -8.08 -14.85 25.79
C ALA A 127 -8.51 -14.56 27.23
N LEU A 128 -9.79 -14.26 27.46
CA LEU A 128 -10.36 -13.95 28.77
C LEU A 128 -11.36 -15.02 29.18
N ASP A 129 -11.28 -15.44 30.45
CA ASP A 129 -12.24 -16.39 31.01
C ASP A 129 -13.66 -15.81 31.10
N GLY A 130 -14.66 -16.68 30.97
CA GLY A 130 -16.07 -16.37 31.16
C GLY A 130 -16.89 -16.31 29.87
N LYS A 131 -18.20 -16.11 30.02
CA LYS A 131 -19.13 -15.96 28.89
C LYS A 131 -19.08 -14.51 28.39
N HIS A 132 -18.82 -14.34 27.10
CA HIS A 132 -18.85 -13.05 26.43
C HIS A 132 -20.10 -12.96 25.53
N PRO A 133 -20.61 -11.75 25.23
CA PRO A 133 -21.65 -11.57 24.23
C PRO A 133 -21.27 -12.19 22.89
N ASP A 134 -22.26 -12.74 22.20
CA ASP A 134 -22.07 -13.32 20.87
C ASP A 134 -21.57 -12.25 19.89
N HIS A 135 -20.82 -12.69 18.86
CA HIS A 135 -20.27 -11.84 17.80
C HIS A 135 -19.26 -10.75 18.23
N ARG A 136 -18.79 -10.75 19.48
CA ARG A 136 -17.70 -9.87 19.96
C ARG A 136 -16.48 -9.85 19.04
N GLY A 137 -16.11 -11.01 18.50
CA GLY A 137 -14.97 -11.14 17.58
C GLY A 137 -15.04 -10.17 16.41
N LEU A 138 -16.23 -9.88 15.86
CA LEU A 138 -16.39 -8.95 14.74
C LEU A 138 -15.97 -7.51 15.10
N LEU A 139 -16.12 -7.11 16.36
CA LEU A 139 -15.69 -5.79 16.87
C LEU A 139 -14.21 -5.80 17.28
N GLU A 140 -13.64 -6.98 17.52
CA GLU A 140 -12.22 -7.17 17.89
C GLU A 140 -11.33 -7.42 16.66
N THR A 141 -11.94 -7.60 15.50
CA THR A 141 -11.27 -7.79 14.21
C THR A 141 -11.17 -6.48 13.44
N LEU A 142 -9.96 -6.15 13.00
CA LEU A 142 -9.70 -5.04 12.08
C LEU A 142 -9.71 -5.56 10.64
N ASN A 143 -10.68 -5.09 9.85
CA ASN A 143 -10.72 -5.37 8.42
C ASN A 143 -9.95 -4.31 7.65
N ILE A 144 -9.08 -4.75 6.73
CA ILE A 144 -8.28 -3.86 5.90
C ILE A 144 -8.58 -4.15 4.44
N PHE A 145 -8.87 -3.11 3.68
CA PHE A 145 -9.12 -3.19 2.25
C PHE A 145 -8.26 -2.17 1.50
N ALA A 146 -7.66 -2.60 0.39
CA ALA A 146 -6.87 -1.72 -0.48
C ALA A 146 -7.15 -2.02 -1.95
N VAL A 147 -7.20 -0.96 -2.76
CA VAL A 147 -7.42 -1.10 -4.22
C VAL A 147 -6.18 -1.64 -4.93
N ARG A 148 -4.97 -1.39 -4.41
CA ARG A 148 -3.72 -1.90 -5.00
C ARG A 148 -3.20 -3.10 -4.21
N ALA A 149 -3.05 -4.23 -4.90
CA ALA A 149 -2.61 -5.50 -4.31
C ALA A 149 -1.22 -5.42 -3.66
N ASN A 150 -0.30 -4.60 -4.21
CA ASN A 150 1.05 -4.44 -3.67
C ASN A 150 1.07 -3.96 -2.21
N TYR A 151 0.05 -3.20 -1.78
CA TYR A 151 -0.07 -2.76 -0.39
C TYR A 151 -0.42 -3.89 0.57
N MET A 152 -1.32 -4.78 0.16
CA MET A 152 -1.69 -5.94 0.98
C MET A 152 -0.51 -6.90 1.15
N SER A 153 0.32 -7.08 0.11
CA SER A 153 1.53 -7.89 0.18
C SER A 153 2.56 -7.34 1.17
N GLN A 154 2.84 -6.04 1.12
CA GLN A 154 3.79 -5.39 2.05
C GLN A 154 3.29 -5.40 3.49
N PHE A 155 1.99 -5.15 3.69
CA PHE A 155 1.38 -5.17 5.01
C PHE A 155 1.45 -6.57 5.64
N ARG A 156 1.17 -7.61 4.85
CA ARG A 156 1.31 -9.00 5.28
C ARG A 156 2.74 -9.32 5.70
N GLU A 157 3.73 -8.99 4.88
CA GLU A 157 5.15 -9.23 5.20
C GLU A 157 5.55 -8.56 6.53
N TYR A 158 5.02 -7.36 6.78
CA TYR A 158 5.23 -6.66 8.05
C TYR A 158 4.58 -7.40 9.23
N LEU A 159 3.30 -7.78 9.13
CA LEU A 159 2.60 -8.52 10.19
C LEU A 159 3.25 -9.88 10.49
N GLU A 160 3.70 -10.59 9.46
CA GLU A 160 4.43 -11.86 9.62
C GLU A 160 5.76 -11.66 10.37
N LYS A 161 6.49 -10.56 10.11
CA LYS A 161 7.70 -10.18 10.86
C LYS A 161 7.41 -9.84 12.33
N GLU A 162 6.26 -9.22 12.62
CA GLU A 162 5.81 -8.90 13.98
C GLU A 162 5.17 -10.12 14.68
N GLY A 163 5.06 -11.27 14.01
CA GLY A 163 4.49 -12.50 14.56
C GLY A 163 2.97 -12.46 14.72
N VAL A 164 2.27 -11.62 13.97
CA VAL A 164 0.81 -11.52 13.99
C VAL A 164 0.22 -12.56 13.04
N GLU A 165 -0.59 -13.48 13.57
CA GLU A 165 -1.37 -14.43 12.76
C GLU A 165 -2.49 -13.71 11.99
N ILE A 166 -2.53 -13.93 10.67
CA ILE A 166 -3.52 -13.34 9.77
C ILE A 166 -4.51 -14.43 9.35
N GLU A 167 -5.80 -14.17 9.54
CA GLU A 167 -6.86 -15.05 9.03
C GLU A 167 -7.06 -14.85 7.53
N GLY A 168 -6.45 -15.74 6.72
CA GLY A 168 -6.81 -15.98 5.31
C GLY A 168 -6.94 -14.75 4.40
N TYR A 169 -7.62 -14.93 3.27
CA TYR A 169 -8.02 -13.84 2.37
C TYR A 169 -9.49 -14.03 1.97
N VAL A 170 -10.19 -12.92 1.78
CA VAL A 170 -11.53 -12.91 1.16
C VAL A 170 -11.39 -12.11 -0.13
N GLU A 171 -11.48 -12.80 -1.27
CA GLU A 171 -11.56 -12.13 -2.57
C GLU A 171 -12.96 -11.57 -2.75
N LEU A 172 -13.07 -10.23 -2.77
CA LEU A 172 -14.30 -9.53 -3.09
C LEU A 172 -14.27 -9.12 -4.57
N PRO A 173 -15.14 -9.68 -5.42
CA PRO A 173 -15.22 -9.27 -6.81
C PRO A 173 -15.75 -7.83 -6.89
N LEU A 174 -14.90 -6.90 -7.35
CA LEU A 174 -15.31 -5.54 -7.67
C LEU A 174 -15.66 -5.45 -9.15
N PHE A 175 -16.94 -5.34 -9.44
CA PHE A 175 -17.40 -5.11 -10.80
C PHE A 175 -17.06 -3.67 -11.20
N ILE A 176 -16.17 -3.52 -12.17
CA ILE A 176 -15.85 -2.22 -12.77
C ILE A 176 -16.88 -1.88 -13.84
N TRP A 177 -17.43 -0.67 -13.79
CA TRP A 177 -18.25 -0.12 -14.86
C TRP A 177 -17.43 0.85 -15.69
N ALA A 178 -17.59 0.79 -17.02
CA ALA A 178 -16.95 1.74 -17.91
C ALA A 178 -17.54 3.14 -17.66
N ASN A 179 -16.68 4.13 -17.42
CA ASN A 179 -17.11 5.51 -17.34
C ASN A 179 -17.42 6.02 -18.76
N GLU A 180 -18.70 6.19 -19.09
CA GLU A 180 -19.15 6.63 -20.42
C GLU A 180 -18.54 7.97 -20.83
N LYS A 181 -18.28 8.87 -19.88
CA LYS A 181 -17.59 10.15 -20.14
C LYS A 181 -16.16 9.94 -20.65
N PHE A 182 -15.55 8.80 -20.34
CA PHE A 182 -14.19 8.43 -20.77
C PHE A 182 -14.16 7.76 -22.15
N LEU A 183 -15.26 7.12 -22.58
CA LEU A 183 -15.37 6.53 -23.92
C LEU A 183 -15.25 7.60 -25.02
N ASN A 184 -15.74 8.81 -24.75
CA ASN A 184 -15.69 9.94 -25.68
C ASN A 184 -14.31 10.59 -25.83
N LYS A 185 -13.33 10.25 -24.98
CA LYS A 185 -11.98 10.82 -25.08
C LYS A 185 -11.12 10.19 -26.18
N GLY A 186 -11.59 9.09 -26.78
CA GLY A 186 -10.84 8.33 -27.78
C GLY A 186 -9.62 7.63 -27.19
N LEU A 187 -9.24 6.48 -27.75
CA LEU A 187 -7.98 5.83 -27.39
C LEU A 187 -6.84 6.55 -28.12
N VAL A 188 -5.91 7.13 -27.36
CA VAL A 188 -4.69 7.71 -27.93
C VAL A 188 -3.73 6.57 -28.24
N VAL A 189 -3.50 6.32 -29.53
CA VAL A 189 -2.48 5.37 -29.99
C VAL A 189 -1.21 6.16 -30.25
N PRO A 190 -0.09 5.85 -29.59
CA PRO A 190 1.20 6.42 -29.94
C PRO A 190 1.49 6.12 -31.41
N ARG A 191 1.65 7.17 -32.23
CA ARG A 191 2.12 7.04 -33.62
C ARG A 191 3.56 7.52 -33.71
N VAL A 192 4.36 6.76 -34.45
CA VAL A 192 5.68 7.22 -34.87
C VAL A 192 5.48 8.44 -35.79
N PRO A 193 6.20 9.56 -35.56
CA PRO A 193 6.17 10.70 -36.47
C PRO A 193 6.47 10.29 -37.91
N GLU A 194 5.75 10.84 -38.90
CA GLU A 194 5.87 10.42 -40.31
C GLU A 194 7.27 10.66 -40.90
N ASP A 195 8.05 11.55 -40.28
CA ASP A 195 9.41 11.92 -40.65
C ASP A 195 10.50 11.09 -39.98
N ARG A 196 10.13 10.13 -39.12
CA ARG A 196 11.08 9.31 -38.36
C ARG A 196 10.88 7.83 -38.62
N ASN A 197 11.96 7.13 -38.95
CA ASN A 197 11.94 5.68 -39.15
C ASN A 197 12.84 5.02 -38.10
N PHE A 198 12.24 4.21 -37.22
CA PHE A 198 12.96 3.52 -36.16
C PHE A 198 14.06 2.58 -36.69
N GLU A 199 13.79 1.86 -37.80
CA GLU A 199 14.78 0.99 -38.45
C GLU A 199 15.96 1.77 -39.05
N ALA A 200 15.75 3.04 -39.43
CA ALA A 200 16.80 3.89 -40.00
C ALA A 200 17.57 4.71 -38.95
N GLU A 201 16.95 4.98 -37.79
CA GLU A 201 17.49 5.87 -36.76
C GLU A 201 18.11 5.14 -35.56
N SER A 202 17.82 3.85 -35.39
CA SER A 202 18.28 3.10 -34.21
C SER A 202 18.72 1.70 -34.60
N ASP A 203 19.94 1.60 -35.15
CA ASP A 203 20.70 0.37 -35.12
C ASP A 203 21.33 0.21 -33.73
N ILE A 204 20.67 -0.56 -32.86
CA ILE A 204 21.30 -1.03 -31.63
C ILE A 204 22.17 -2.23 -31.99
N LEU A 205 23.37 -1.96 -32.53
CA LEU A 205 24.37 -2.99 -32.76
C LEU A 205 25.04 -3.31 -31.41
N LEU A 206 24.68 -4.44 -30.81
CA LEU A 206 25.35 -4.94 -29.61
C LEU A 206 26.72 -5.47 -30.00
N GLU A 207 27.77 -4.72 -29.67
CA GLU A 207 29.14 -5.17 -29.85
C GLU A 207 29.67 -5.82 -28.56
N PRO A 208 30.43 -6.93 -28.64
CA PRO A 208 31.07 -7.52 -27.48
C PRO A 208 32.07 -6.54 -26.86
N GLU A 209 31.84 -6.12 -25.61
CA GLU A 209 32.81 -5.29 -24.88
C GLU A 209 33.95 -6.18 -24.34
N THR A 210 35.09 -6.14 -25.02
CA THR A 210 36.25 -6.99 -24.73
C THR A 210 36.95 -6.66 -23.40
N ARG A 211 36.61 -5.55 -22.74
CA ARG A 211 37.18 -5.18 -21.43
C ARG A 211 36.46 -5.81 -20.23
N VAL A 212 35.30 -6.43 -20.44
CA VAL A 212 34.54 -7.04 -19.35
C VAL A 212 34.91 -8.52 -19.25
N HIS A 213 35.68 -8.86 -18.22
CA HIS A 213 36.02 -10.24 -17.90
C HIS A 213 35.05 -10.79 -16.84
N VAL A 214 34.11 -11.63 -17.29
CA VAL A 214 33.16 -12.30 -16.40
C VAL A 214 33.78 -13.61 -15.90
N HIS A 215 33.88 -13.74 -14.58
CA HIS A 215 34.35 -14.97 -13.93
C HIS A 215 33.18 -15.60 -13.19
N VAL A 216 32.86 -16.85 -13.54
CA VAL A 216 31.84 -17.64 -12.84
C VAL A 216 32.55 -18.60 -11.89
N ASP A 217 32.46 -18.31 -10.59
CA ASP A 217 33.05 -19.13 -9.54
C ASP A 217 32.15 -20.35 -9.23
N MET A 218 32.45 -21.47 -9.88
CA MET A 218 31.81 -22.77 -9.62
C MET A 218 32.57 -23.62 -8.58
N SER A 219 33.52 -23.02 -7.84
CA SER A 219 34.29 -23.77 -6.86
C SER A 219 33.41 -24.24 -5.70
N MET A 220 33.63 -25.48 -5.27
CA MET A 220 33.00 -25.98 -4.06
C MET A 220 33.63 -25.25 -2.87
N LYS A 221 32.81 -24.47 -2.15
CA LYS A 221 33.23 -23.75 -0.94
C LYS A 221 32.97 -24.64 0.26
N VAL A 222 34.03 -25.08 0.92
CA VAL A 222 33.94 -25.85 2.16
C VAL A 222 34.45 -24.98 3.29
N GLN A 223 33.58 -24.70 4.26
CA GLN A 223 33.94 -24.02 5.50
C GLN A 223 34.14 -25.07 6.59
N ALA A 224 35.38 -25.20 7.05
CA ALA A 224 35.71 -26.04 8.19
C ALA A 224 35.90 -25.14 9.42
N ILE A 225 35.24 -25.50 10.52
CA ILE A 225 35.37 -24.81 11.80
C ILE A 225 36.26 -25.70 12.68
N GLU A 226 37.48 -25.25 12.97
CA GLU A 226 38.36 -25.91 13.92
C GLU A 226 38.43 -25.10 15.22
N SER A 227 38.34 -25.79 16.36
CA SER A 227 38.48 -25.18 17.68
C SER A 227 39.87 -25.50 18.23
N GLY A 228 40.73 -24.48 18.33
CA GLY A 228 42.07 -24.57 18.92
C GLY A 228 42.14 -23.92 20.31
N SER A 229 43.31 -23.99 20.94
CA SER A 229 43.55 -23.41 22.27
C SER A 229 43.46 -21.88 22.34
N GLU A 230 43.48 -21.19 21.20
CA GLU A 230 43.33 -19.72 21.10
C GLU A 230 41.95 -19.27 20.60
N GLY A 231 41.01 -20.20 20.33
CA GLY A 231 39.64 -19.89 19.91
C GLY A 231 39.15 -20.72 18.72
N VAL A 232 37.97 -20.36 18.22
CA VAL A 232 37.33 -20.98 17.05
C VAL A 232 37.83 -20.27 15.78
N THR A 233 38.50 -21.01 14.90
CA THR A 233 39.00 -20.52 13.62
C THR A 233 38.21 -21.14 12.47
N VAL A 234 37.63 -20.29 11.62
CA VAL A 234 36.95 -20.72 10.40
C VAL A 234 37.97 -20.73 9.26
N VAL A 235 38.22 -21.90 8.69
CA VAL A 235 39.11 -22.06 7.54
C VAL A 235 38.25 -22.20 6.29
N ASP A 236 38.32 -21.19 5.42
CA ASP A 236 37.74 -21.23 4.08
C ASP A 236 38.66 -22.02 3.16
N VAL A 237 38.24 -23.22 2.75
CA VAL A 237 38.95 -24.02 1.74
C VAL A 237 38.23 -23.83 0.40
N ARG A 238 38.92 -23.20 -0.56
CA ARG A 238 38.45 -23.07 -1.95
C ARG A 238 39.29 -23.97 -2.85
N ALA A 239 38.65 -24.95 -3.49
CA ALA A 239 39.29 -25.82 -4.47
C ALA A 239 38.77 -25.49 -5.88
N GLY A 240 39.67 -25.15 -6.79
CA GLY A 240 39.33 -24.85 -8.18
C GLY A 240 40.54 -24.43 -9.00
N ARG A 241 40.45 -24.58 -10.32
CA ARG A 241 41.38 -23.96 -11.27
C ARG A 241 40.56 -23.09 -12.20
N GLU A 242 41.06 -21.89 -12.48
CA GLU A 242 40.49 -21.05 -13.51
C GLU A 242 40.59 -21.77 -14.86
N ARG A 243 39.46 -21.89 -15.55
CA ARG A 243 39.39 -22.49 -16.87
C ARG A 243 38.48 -21.63 -17.74
N PRO A 244 38.86 -21.37 -19.00
CA PRO A 244 37.93 -20.80 -19.95
C PRO A 244 36.74 -21.75 -20.10
N ILE A 245 35.55 -21.19 -20.28
CA ILE A 245 34.36 -21.96 -20.63
C ILE A 245 34.60 -22.50 -22.05
N LEU A 246 34.46 -23.81 -22.23
CA LEU A 246 34.58 -24.44 -23.55
C LEU A 246 33.40 -24.02 -24.43
N ASP A 247 33.64 -23.84 -25.72
CA ASP A 247 32.60 -23.43 -26.69
C ASP A 247 31.41 -24.41 -26.70
N GLU A 248 31.67 -25.72 -26.56
CA GLU A 248 30.66 -26.78 -26.45
C GLU A 248 29.68 -26.55 -25.27
N SER A 249 30.14 -25.94 -24.18
CA SER A 249 29.28 -25.61 -23.03
C SER A 249 28.44 -24.35 -23.28
N LEU A 250 28.92 -23.44 -24.14
CA LEU A 250 28.18 -22.24 -24.54
C LEU A 250 27.05 -22.59 -25.52
N GLU A 251 27.17 -23.68 -26.28
CA GLU A 251 26.09 -24.21 -27.12
C GLU A 251 24.90 -24.74 -26.29
N LEU A 252 25.11 -25.08 -25.02
CA LEU A 252 24.06 -25.52 -24.10
C LEU A 252 23.27 -24.36 -23.47
N VAL A 253 23.72 -23.11 -23.70
CA VAL A 253 23.07 -21.92 -23.16
C VAL A 253 21.95 -21.49 -24.11
N ASP A 254 20.76 -21.29 -23.56
CA ASP A 254 19.65 -20.65 -24.27
C ASP A 254 19.90 -19.14 -24.35
N TRP A 255 20.56 -18.73 -25.44
CA TRP A 255 20.94 -17.34 -25.68
C TRP A 255 19.73 -16.42 -25.91
N GLU A 256 18.62 -16.96 -26.41
CA GLU A 256 17.38 -16.19 -26.58
C GLU A 256 16.79 -15.84 -25.22
N LYS A 257 16.71 -16.82 -24.31
CA LYS A 257 16.27 -16.57 -22.94
C LYS A 257 17.22 -15.63 -22.19
N ALA A 258 18.53 -15.85 -22.29
CA ALA A 258 19.52 -14.99 -21.64
C ALA A 258 19.41 -13.53 -22.10
N TYR A 259 19.12 -13.30 -23.38
CA TYR A 259 18.88 -11.98 -23.95
C TYR A 259 17.63 -11.33 -23.37
N LEU A 260 16.52 -12.06 -23.28
CA LEU A 260 15.26 -11.57 -22.68
C LEU A 260 15.45 -11.21 -21.20
N ASP A 261 16.12 -12.06 -20.43
CA ASP A 261 16.44 -11.82 -19.02
C ASP A 261 17.31 -10.56 -18.83
N LEU A 262 18.23 -10.31 -19.77
CA LEU A 262 19.07 -9.10 -19.80
C LEU A 262 18.25 -7.83 -20.06
N LEU A 263 17.29 -7.88 -20.98
CA LEU A 263 16.39 -6.77 -21.26
C LEU A 263 15.52 -6.43 -20.03
N GLU A 264 14.95 -7.46 -19.38
CA GLU A 264 14.17 -7.29 -18.16
C GLU A 264 15.04 -6.70 -17.02
N TYR A 265 16.28 -7.17 -16.88
CA TYR A 265 17.23 -6.61 -15.92
C TYR A 265 17.55 -5.14 -16.18
N LYS A 266 17.76 -4.75 -17.45
CA LYS A 266 18.02 -3.37 -17.86
C LYS A 266 16.85 -2.45 -17.52
N GLU A 267 15.62 -2.90 -17.78
CA GLU A 267 14.39 -2.19 -17.44
C GLU A 267 14.24 -2.02 -15.92
N ARG A 268 14.45 -3.09 -15.14
CA ARG A 268 14.41 -3.05 -13.67
C ARG A 268 15.45 -2.11 -13.05
N LYS A 269 16.60 -1.92 -13.70
CA LYS A 269 17.68 -1.05 -13.24
C LYS A 269 17.57 0.38 -13.77
N GLY A 270 16.60 0.69 -14.64
CA GLY A 270 16.39 2.04 -15.18
C GLY A 270 17.55 2.52 -16.05
N LEU A 271 18.25 1.61 -16.73
CA LEU A 271 19.38 1.93 -17.62
C LEU A 271 18.91 2.26 -19.06
N ILE A 272 17.83 3.03 -19.18
CA ILE A 272 17.26 3.50 -20.44
C ILE A 272 17.63 4.97 -20.62
#